data_AF-A0A2A2N018-F1
#
_entry.id   AF-A0A2A2N018-F1
#
_cell.length_a   1.000
_cell.length_b   1.000
_cell.length_c   1.000
_cell.angle_alpha   90.00
_cell.angle_beta   90.00
_cell.angle_gamma   90.00
#
_symmetry.space_group_name_H-M   'P 1'
#
loop_
_entity.id
_entity.type
_entity.pdbx_description
1 polymer ?
#
loop_
_entity_poly.entity_id
_entity_poly.type
_entity_poly.pdbx_seq_one_letter_code
_entity_poly.pdbx_strand_id
1 'polypeptide(L)'
;MNVSRSLQSVTLRYTVPIVFIALFTNFTYWAYQQVDEAKSLARYHVKSAEVNLGTIVGGYRDLLRAMSNDEHFTESELSLKERASRAVSYKEAFELAGIGFSDGVGNMVSTHNNKVHSIAHRDYFHQVIRTQKTVMTDVLTDISNGNIVYVLCRPMFDLLGDLQGTISASIHFSEIQHALKTDNEDDIYSVLLDDELNVISHSRDAQYVGVNLFNYGYEKLFDREANLHALSNSSSGGFFTYSSPFDLSYIEFRKIEDTPWILLSKAKFSSLLGEGTSMFGVNVLLIIAIYLVITRLMGKQVVGLTQPLDRFLEESQVVLNDSSMELKEHFELVLQASRNGVFCSRSGLLTREYFLRGAEKSLSLSNTPKACIFFDMDNLKYINDTYGHLAGDKVIALFVAVLRESFGHKRDIIGRFGGDEFVVLTQEFRTKRELELKLDKFLAKLQSTADRLGIDISLTASIGVVLTEGVGRDIDILLHCSDMAVYRAKQLGKGRYAFYHTSMVEVPIFS
;
A
#
# COMPACT_ATOMS: atom_id res chain seq x y z
N MET A 1 12.17 -32.80 -22.37
CA MET A 1 11.75 -31.45 -21.90
C MET A 1 11.97 -31.43 -20.40
N ASN A 2 12.87 -30.58 -19.87
CA ASN A 2 13.15 -30.54 -18.42
C ASN A 2 12.01 -29.83 -17.69
N VAL A 3 11.18 -30.60 -16.99
CA VAL A 3 10.02 -30.11 -16.23
C VAL A 3 10.49 -29.22 -15.08
N SER A 4 11.63 -29.56 -14.46
CA SER A 4 12.33 -28.73 -13.47
C SER A 4 12.63 -27.30 -13.94
N ARG A 5 13.20 -27.11 -15.14
CA ARG A 5 13.53 -25.79 -15.69
C ARG A 5 12.28 -24.97 -16.02
N SER A 6 11.25 -25.62 -16.53
CA SER A 6 9.97 -24.97 -16.84
C SER A 6 9.32 -24.42 -15.55
N LEU A 7 9.20 -25.26 -14.52
CA LEU A 7 8.63 -24.87 -13.23
C LEU A 7 9.45 -23.79 -12.53
N GLN A 8 10.78 -23.87 -12.54
CA GLN A 8 11.65 -22.80 -12.01
C GLN A 8 11.41 -21.45 -12.71
N SER A 9 11.20 -21.45 -14.04
CA SER A 9 10.90 -20.22 -14.78
C SER A 9 9.56 -19.61 -14.38
N VAL A 10 8.56 -20.45 -14.12
CA VAL A 10 7.22 -20.04 -13.69
C VAL A 10 7.27 -19.45 -12.28
N THR A 11 7.98 -20.10 -11.35
CA THR A 11 8.16 -19.60 -9.99
C THR A 11 8.85 -18.23 -9.98
N LEU A 12 9.94 -18.07 -10.76
CA LEU A 12 10.65 -16.79 -10.88
C LEU A 12 9.72 -15.67 -11.38
N ARG A 13 8.84 -15.99 -12.33
CA ARG A 13 7.90 -15.04 -12.93
C ARG A 13 6.89 -14.49 -11.92
N TYR A 14 6.57 -15.25 -10.88
CA TYR A 14 5.65 -14.82 -9.81
C TYR A 14 6.37 -14.20 -8.60
N THR A 15 7.60 -14.60 -8.29
CA THR A 15 8.35 -14.06 -7.15
C THR A 15 8.98 -12.68 -7.43
N VAL A 16 9.39 -12.41 -8.68
CA VAL A 16 10.00 -11.11 -9.05
C VAL A 16 9.04 -9.92 -8.82
N PRO A 17 7.76 -9.97 -9.26
CA PRO A 17 6.81 -8.90 -8.97
C PRO A 17 6.60 -8.65 -7.46
N ILE A 18 6.60 -9.70 -6.64
CA ILE A 18 6.40 -9.59 -5.19
C ILE A 18 7.55 -8.80 -4.55
N VAL A 19 8.80 -9.10 -4.94
CA VAL A 19 9.97 -8.34 -4.46
C VAL A 19 9.95 -6.91 -4.95
N PHE A 20 9.55 -6.69 -6.20
CA PHE A 20 9.41 -5.35 -6.74
C PHE A 20 8.39 -4.52 -5.94
N ILE A 21 7.24 -5.12 -5.60
CA ILE A 21 6.24 -4.49 -4.72
C ILE A 21 6.85 -4.18 -3.35
N ALA A 22 7.57 -5.13 -2.73
CA ALA A 22 8.19 -4.91 -1.43
C ALA A 22 9.24 -3.78 -1.46
N LEU A 23 10.09 -3.74 -2.48
CA LEU A 23 11.07 -2.67 -2.69
C LEU A 23 10.39 -1.32 -2.93
N PHE A 24 9.31 -1.29 -3.73
CA PHE A 24 8.54 -0.07 -3.99
C PHE A 24 7.82 0.44 -2.74
N THR A 25 7.24 -0.46 -1.93
CA THR A 25 6.65 -0.09 -0.63
C THR A 25 7.70 0.45 0.33
N ASN A 26 8.89 -0.17 0.40
CA ASN A 26 10.00 0.34 1.22
C ASN A 26 10.47 1.73 0.74
N PHE A 27 10.57 1.94 -0.58
CA PHE A 27 10.93 3.23 -1.16
C PHE A 27 9.89 4.31 -0.88
N THR A 28 8.60 4.02 -1.07
CA THR A 28 7.52 4.97 -0.81
C THR A 28 7.44 5.34 0.68
N TYR A 29 7.64 4.37 1.58
CA TYR A 29 7.71 4.63 3.02
C TYR A 29 8.91 5.52 3.39
N TRP A 30 10.11 5.19 2.88
CA TRP A 30 11.29 6.01 3.08
C TRP A 30 11.10 7.43 2.54
N ALA A 31 10.59 7.59 1.32
CA ALA A 31 10.32 8.89 0.71
C ALA A 31 9.31 9.70 1.54
N TYR A 32 8.26 9.06 2.06
CA TYR A 32 7.30 9.69 2.96
C TYR A 32 7.98 10.20 4.25
N GLN A 33 8.82 9.38 4.89
CA GLN A 33 9.54 9.79 6.09
C GLN A 33 10.45 10.98 5.85
N GLN A 34 11.22 10.97 4.74
CA GLN A 34 12.09 12.09 4.38
C GLN A 34 11.32 13.38 4.15
N VAL A 35 10.15 13.29 3.52
CA VAL A 35 9.27 14.45 3.34
C VAL A 35 8.73 14.97 4.66
N ASP A 36 8.29 14.09 5.55
CA ASP A 36 7.75 14.48 6.85
C ASP A 36 8.83 15.08 7.77
N GLU A 37 10.05 14.55 7.70
CA GLU A 37 11.22 15.06 8.40
C GLU A 37 11.58 16.47 7.91
N ALA A 38 11.62 16.71 6.59
CA ALA A 38 11.87 18.03 6.02
C ALA A 38 10.84 19.07 6.47
N LYS A 39 9.56 18.69 6.47
CA LYS A 39 8.46 19.54 6.95
C LYS A 39 8.59 19.85 8.44
N SER A 40 8.88 18.83 9.23
CA SER A 40 8.99 18.97 10.68
C SER A 40 10.20 19.82 11.07
N LEU A 41 11.33 19.66 10.39
CA LEU A 41 12.51 20.48 10.58
C LEU A 41 12.23 21.94 10.22
N ALA A 42 11.69 22.23 9.02
CA ALA A 42 11.35 23.59 8.62
C ALA A 42 10.38 24.26 9.62
N ARG A 43 9.32 23.55 10.04
CA ARG A 43 8.36 24.03 11.05
C ARG A 43 9.02 24.32 12.39
N TYR A 44 9.87 23.42 12.87
CA TYR A 44 10.58 23.60 14.13
C TYR A 44 11.44 24.86 14.10
N HIS A 45 12.19 25.07 13.01
CA HIS A 45 13.08 26.21 12.89
C HIS A 45 12.35 27.54 12.71
N VAL A 46 11.27 27.60 11.92
CA VAL A 46 10.40 28.80 11.87
C VAL A 46 9.87 29.10 13.26
N LYS A 47 9.40 28.09 14.00
CA LYS A 47 8.85 28.30 15.34
C LYS A 47 9.91 28.77 16.34
N SER A 48 11.11 28.19 16.28
CA SER A 48 12.24 28.58 17.12
C SER A 48 12.66 30.03 16.86
N ALA A 49 12.86 30.39 15.59
CA ALA A 49 13.21 31.74 15.20
C ALA A 49 12.09 32.75 15.53
N GLU A 50 10.81 32.39 15.37
CA GLU A 50 9.68 33.23 15.80
C GLU A 50 9.73 33.52 17.31
N VAL A 51 10.02 32.52 18.15
CA VAL A 51 10.13 32.69 19.60
C VAL A 51 11.32 33.58 19.96
N ASN A 52 12.47 33.38 19.32
CA ASN A 52 13.66 34.20 19.55
C ASN A 52 13.42 35.66 19.16
N LEU A 53 12.86 35.89 17.97
CA LEU A 53 12.50 37.23 17.50
C LEU A 53 11.43 37.87 18.39
N GLY A 54 10.41 37.11 18.80
CA GLY A 54 9.39 37.58 19.73
C GLY A 54 9.96 37.98 21.09
N THR A 55 10.98 37.26 21.58
CA THR A 55 11.68 37.60 22.84
C THR A 55 12.44 38.92 22.70
N ILE A 56 13.18 39.09 21.59
CA ILE A 56 13.95 40.31 21.30
C ILE A 56 13.01 41.52 21.14
N VAL A 57 12.03 41.42 20.22
CA VAL A 57 11.09 42.50 19.92
C VAL A 57 10.21 42.81 21.13
N GLY A 58 9.75 41.79 21.87
CA GLY A 58 8.98 41.94 23.09
C GLY A 58 9.77 42.65 24.19
N GLY A 59 11.02 42.23 24.44
CA GLY A 59 11.90 42.85 25.43
C GLY A 59 12.12 44.35 25.16
N TYR A 60 12.40 44.71 23.91
CA TYR A 60 12.57 46.13 23.55
C TYR A 60 11.27 46.92 23.56
N ARG A 61 10.14 46.29 23.22
CA ARG A 61 8.82 46.90 23.33
C ARG A 61 8.49 47.26 24.78
N ASP A 62 8.75 46.34 25.71
CA ASP A 62 8.53 46.56 27.13
C ASP A 62 9.48 47.60 27.71
N LEU A 63 10.74 47.61 27.29
CA LEU A 63 11.71 48.65 27.64
C LEU A 63 11.22 50.03 27.18
N LEU A 64 10.87 50.19 25.90
CA LEU A 64 10.38 51.48 25.37
C LEU A 64 9.08 51.89 26.05
N ARG A 65 8.20 50.94 26.36
CA ARG A 65 6.97 51.20 27.12
C ARG A 65 7.28 51.74 28.51
N ALA A 66 8.23 51.12 29.23
CA ALA A 66 8.65 51.60 30.54
C ALA A 66 9.26 53.01 30.46
N MET A 67 10.22 53.22 29.55
CA MET A 67 10.89 54.51 29.39
C MET A 67 9.95 55.63 28.93
N SER A 68 9.00 55.33 28.03
CA SER A 68 8.01 56.32 27.55
C SER A 68 7.01 56.79 28.60
N ASN A 69 6.88 56.07 29.72
CA ASN A 69 5.98 56.42 30.82
C ASN A 69 6.73 56.90 32.07
N ASP A 70 8.06 56.89 32.05
CA ASP A 70 8.90 57.29 33.18
C ASP A 70 9.08 58.80 33.17
N GLU A 71 8.77 59.45 34.30
CA GLU A 71 8.94 60.90 34.50
C GLU A 71 10.38 61.34 34.20
N HIS A 72 11.37 60.45 34.38
CA HIS A 72 12.76 60.69 34.04
C HIS A 72 13.00 61.06 32.56
N PHE A 73 12.07 60.71 31.66
CA PHE A 73 12.13 61.01 30.23
C PHE A 73 10.96 61.86 29.71
N THR A 74 9.81 61.89 30.39
CA THR A 74 8.59 62.58 29.91
C THR A 74 8.44 64.02 30.38
N GLU A 75 9.28 64.50 31.31
CA GLU A 75 9.33 65.91 31.72
C GLU A 75 9.47 66.85 30.49
N SER A 76 8.52 67.79 30.33
CA SER A 76 8.43 68.67 29.16
C SER A 76 9.59 69.66 29.01
N GLU A 77 10.28 69.97 30.11
CA GLU A 77 11.44 70.89 30.12
C GLU A 77 12.74 70.21 29.64
N LEU A 78 12.77 68.88 29.55
CA LEU A 78 13.97 68.14 29.13
C LEU A 78 14.23 68.29 27.64
N SER A 79 15.43 68.75 27.31
CA SER A 79 15.90 68.75 25.92
C SER A 79 16.13 67.34 25.40
N LEU A 80 16.04 67.15 24.07
CA LEU A 80 16.34 65.87 23.42
C LEU A 80 17.74 65.34 23.76
N LYS A 81 18.70 66.24 23.95
CA LYS A 81 20.08 65.89 24.33
C LYS A 81 20.16 65.34 25.76
N GLU A 82 19.42 65.91 26.69
CA GLU A 82 19.38 65.42 28.07
C GLU A 82 18.71 64.05 28.15
N ARG A 83 17.60 63.84 27.41
CA ARG A 83 16.93 62.53 27.30
C ARG A 83 17.87 61.46 26.75
N ALA A 84 18.57 61.77 25.65
CA ALA A 84 19.55 60.86 25.07
C ALA A 84 20.71 60.57 26.04
N SER A 85 21.23 61.57 26.76
CA SER A 85 22.28 61.38 27.75
C SER A 85 21.85 60.48 28.91
N ARG A 86 20.60 60.59 29.36
CA ARG A 86 20.02 59.74 30.42
C ARG A 86 19.82 58.29 29.97
N ALA A 87 19.54 58.08 28.68
CA ALA A 87 19.30 56.75 28.12
C ALA A 87 20.57 55.93 27.84
N VAL A 88 21.77 56.50 27.99
CA VAL A 88 23.05 55.80 27.71
C VAL A 88 23.19 54.54 28.58
N SER A 89 22.84 54.62 29.87
CA SER A 89 22.90 53.49 30.79
C SER A 89 21.96 52.34 30.39
N TYR A 90 20.77 52.67 29.88
CA TYR A 90 19.82 51.69 29.35
C TYR A 90 20.34 51.06 28.05
N LYS A 91 20.90 51.86 27.15
CA LYS A 91 21.51 51.38 25.92
C LYS A 91 22.64 50.37 26.19
N GLU A 92 23.47 50.63 27.21
CA GLU A 92 24.52 49.71 27.63
C GLU A 92 23.97 48.45 28.31
N ALA A 93 22.99 48.59 29.20
CA ALA A 93 22.41 47.46 29.95
C ALA A 93 21.65 46.46 29.06
N PHE A 94 21.02 46.95 27.98
CA PHE A 94 20.27 46.13 27.03
C PHE A 94 21.02 45.88 25.72
N GLU A 95 22.31 46.24 25.64
CA GLU A 95 23.18 46.06 24.47
C GLU A 95 22.58 46.59 23.14
N LEU A 96 21.79 47.66 23.21
CA LEU A 96 21.15 48.27 22.06
C LEU A 96 22.15 49.01 21.16
N ALA A 97 21.87 49.06 19.86
CA ALA A 97 22.66 49.87 18.92
C ALA A 97 22.54 51.37 19.26
N GLY A 98 21.37 51.77 19.73
CA GLY A 98 21.09 53.14 20.16
C GLY A 98 19.68 53.28 20.72
N ILE A 99 19.49 54.29 21.57
CA ILE A 99 18.16 54.80 21.93
C ILE A 99 18.05 56.22 21.40
N GLY A 100 16.94 56.52 20.76
CA GLY A 100 16.67 57.80 20.11
C GLY A 100 15.44 58.48 20.69
N PHE A 101 15.49 59.81 20.75
CA PHE A 101 14.36 60.64 21.13
C PHE A 101 14.11 61.65 20.02
N SER A 102 12.86 61.81 19.60
CA SER A 102 12.44 62.86 18.67
C SER A 102 11.41 63.80 19.29
N ASP A 103 11.34 65.01 18.75
CA ASP A 103 10.18 65.89 18.94
C ASP A 103 9.04 65.52 17.97
N GLY A 104 7.91 66.23 18.08
CA GLY A 104 6.74 66.05 17.21
C GLY A 104 6.92 66.51 15.76
N VAL A 105 8.03 67.18 15.43
CA VAL A 105 8.33 67.68 14.06
C VAL A 105 9.36 66.78 13.36
N GLY A 106 10.05 65.92 14.11
CA GLY A 106 10.98 64.91 13.59
C GLY A 106 12.45 65.29 13.76
N ASN A 107 12.80 66.23 14.63
CA ASN A 107 14.18 66.41 15.08
C ASN A 107 14.51 65.33 16.11
N MET A 108 15.64 64.66 15.97
CA MET A 108 16.02 63.49 16.77
C MET A 108 17.45 63.60 17.29
N VAL A 109 17.67 63.12 18.52
CA VAL A 109 19.00 62.89 19.12
C VAL A 109 19.06 61.43 19.59
N SER A 110 20.20 60.77 19.39
CA SER A 110 20.41 59.40 19.84
C SER A 110 21.51 59.28 20.89
N THR A 111 21.54 58.18 21.64
CA THR A 111 22.63 57.84 22.57
C THR A 111 23.98 57.64 21.87
N HIS A 112 24.03 57.60 20.54
CA HIS A 112 25.27 57.40 19.79
C HIS A 112 26.02 58.72 19.59
N ASN A 113 25.29 59.81 19.29
CA ASN A 113 25.90 61.13 19.18
C ASN A 113 24.95 62.25 19.61
N ASN A 114 25.51 63.32 20.16
CA ASN A 114 24.75 64.49 20.61
C ASN A 114 24.35 65.44 19.46
N LYS A 115 24.40 64.98 18.20
CA LYS A 115 23.98 65.79 17.04
C LYS A 115 22.48 65.58 16.80
N VAL A 116 21.82 66.66 16.43
CA VAL A 116 20.41 66.63 16.03
C VAL A 116 20.36 66.22 14.55
N HIS A 117 19.56 65.21 14.25
CA HIS A 117 19.29 64.73 12.89
C HIS A 117 17.79 64.85 12.62
N SER A 118 17.41 65.01 11.34
CA SER A 118 15.99 65.00 10.98
C SER A 118 15.57 63.60 10.52
N ILE A 119 14.53 63.06 11.15
CA ILE A 119 13.82 61.84 10.73
C ILE A 119 12.44 62.15 10.15
N ALA A 120 12.13 63.43 9.92
CA ALA A 120 10.82 63.89 9.43
C ALA A 120 10.46 63.33 8.04
N HIS A 121 11.41 62.74 7.31
CA HIS A 121 11.21 62.11 6.00
C HIS A 121 11.04 60.58 6.11
N ARG A 122 11.15 59.99 7.30
CA ARG A 122 11.08 58.55 7.50
C ARG A 122 9.64 58.10 7.68
N ASP A 123 9.22 57.10 6.92
CA ASP A 123 7.83 56.61 6.94
C ASP A 123 7.38 56.14 8.31
N TYR A 124 8.27 55.46 9.05
CA TYR A 124 7.97 54.99 10.40
C TYR A 124 7.64 56.12 11.38
N PHE A 125 8.28 57.29 11.23
CA PHE A 125 8.01 58.45 12.09
C PHE A 125 6.60 58.97 11.83
N HIS A 126 6.23 59.16 10.56
CA HIS A 126 4.86 59.53 10.20
C HIS A 126 3.83 58.49 10.66
N GLN A 127 4.14 57.21 10.55
CA GLN A 127 3.26 56.14 10.99
C GLN A 127 3.03 56.19 12.51
N VAL A 128 4.08 56.39 13.31
CA VAL A 128 3.97 56.52 14.77
C VAL A 128 3.17 57.75 15.17
N ILE A 129 3.46 58.93 14.60
CA ILE A 129 2.74 60.17 14.92
C ILE A 129 1.26 60.07 14.54
N ARG A 130 0.95 59.48 13.38
CA ARG A 130 -0.43 59.32 12.89
C ARG A 130 -1.23 58.28 13.68
N THR A 131 -0.62 57.12 13.94
CA THR A 131 -1.34 55.98 14.55
C THR A 131 -1.28 55.99 16.07
N GLN A 132 -0.32 56.71 16.65
CA GLN A 132 -0.03 56.71 18.08
C GLN A 132 0.20 55.29 18.63
N LYS A 133 0.72 54.38 17.79
CA LYS A 133 1.08 53.02 18.15
C LYS A 133 2.57 52.82 17.98
N THR A 134 3.11 51.80 18.68
CA THR A 134 4.47 51.35 18.45
C THR A 134 4.56 50.72 17.05
N VAL A 135 5.60 51.09 16.30
CA VAL A 135 5.86 50.63 14.93
C VAL A 135 7.24 49.99 14.88
N MET A 136 7.32 48.84 14.22
CA MET A 136 8.58 48.17 13.88
C MET A 136 8.94 48.50 12.43
N THR A 137 10.19 48.89 12.17
CA THR A 137 10.66 49.19 10.82
C THR A 137 11.27 47.97 10.14
N ASP A 138 11.40 48.08 8.82
CA ASP A 138 12.33 47.26 8.05
C ASP A 138 13.78 47.68 8.30
N VAL A 139 14.69 47.00 7.61
CA VAL A 139 16.12 47.25 7.70
C VAL A 139 16.47 48.63 7.14
N LEU A 140 17.17 49.44 7.91
CA LEU A 140 17.56 50.80 7.50
C LEU A 140 18.95 51.18 7.98
N THR A 141 19.53 52.19 7.34
CA THR A 141 20.78 52.81 7.81
C THR A 141 20.47 53.86 8.87
N ASP A 142 21.06 53.69 10.05
CA ASP A 142 21.00 54.65 11.16
C ASP A 142 21.75 55.94 10.76
N ILE A 143 21.07 57.08 10.84
CA ILE A 143 21.62 58.38 10.43
C ILE A 143 22.76 58.83 11.37
N SER A 144 22.76 58.35 12.61
CA SER A 144 23.73 58.77 13.63
C SER A 144 25.09 58.08 13.50
N ASN A 145 25.14 56.86 12.96
CA ASN A 145 26.37 56.06 12.92
C ASN A 145 26.62 55.30 11.62
N GLY A 146 25.65 55.25 10.69
CA GLY A 146 25.78 54.56 9.42
C GLY A 146 25.61 53.03 9.49
N ASN A 147 25.30 52.47 10.65
CA ASN A 147 25.09 51.04 10.81
C ASN A 147 23.72 50.63 10.28
N ILE A 148 23.64 49.38 9.83
CA ILE A 148 22.39 48.73 9.44
C ILE A 148 21.68 48.27 10.73
N VAL A 149 20.46 48.74 10.93
CA VAL A 149 19.67 48.49 12.14
C VAL A 149 18.20 48.25 11.79
N TYR A 150 17.48 47.66 12.73
CA TYR A 150 16.02 47.73 12.79
C TYR A 150 15.63 48.73 13.86
N VAL A 151 14.53 49.45 13.66
CA VAL A 151 14.08 50.46 14.63
C VAL A 151 12.71 50.07 15.15
N LEU A 152 12.59 50.01 16.48
CA LEU A 152 11.30 49.96 17.16
C LEU A 152 11.00 51.36 17.67
N CYS A 153 9.92 51.99 17.20
CA CYS A 153 9.59 53.38 17.52
C CYS A 153 8.23 53.48 18.20
N ARG A 154 8.14 54.26 19.28
CA ARG A 154 6.94 54.41 20.12
C ARG A 154 6.65 55.89 20.37
N PRO A 155 5.38 56.33 20.38
CA PRO A 155 5.05 57.71 20.73
C PRO A 155 5.31 57.98 22.21
N MET A 156 5.72 59.20 22.53
CA MET A 156 5.85 59.70 23.89
C MET A 156 4.82 60.79 24.15
N PHE A 157 4.17 60.70 25.31
CA PHE A 157 3.20 61.68 25.78
C PHE A 157 3.70 62.33 27.06
N ASP A 158 3.31 63.58 27.28
CA ASP A 158 3.54 64.24 28.56
C ASP A 158 2.50 63.81 29.62
N LEU A 159 2.62 64.35 30.83
CA LEU A 159 1.69 64.10 31.94
C LEU A 159 0.25 64.57 31.66
N LEU A 160 0.06 65.49 30.70
CA LEU A 160 -1.25 66.00 30.28
C LEU A 160 -1.87 65.16 29.16
N GLY A 161 -1.10 64.22 28.59
CA GLY A 161 -1.51 63.36 27.48
C GLY A 161 -1.22 63.93 26.09
N ASP A 162 -0.47 65.04 26.01
CA ASP A 162 -0.08 65.65 24.74
C ASP A 162 1.13 64.95 24.14
N LEU A 163 1.11 64.75 22.82
CA LEU A 163 2.18 64.07 22.09
C LEU A 163 3.44 64.95 22.05
N GLN A 164 4.49 64.56 22.76
CA GLN A 164 5.77 65.28 22.75
C GLN A 164 6.66 64.90 21.55
N GLY A 165 6.53 63.66 21.08
CA GLY A 165 7.36 63.11 20.01
C GLY A 165 7.48 61.60 20.11
N THR A 166 8.67 61.04 19.90
CA THR A 166 8.87 59.59 19.87
C THR A 166 10.11 59.15 20.63
N ILE A 167 10.09 57.90 21.14
CA ILE A 167 11.25 57.17 21.62
C ILE A 167 11.47 55.96 20.71
N SER A 168 12.71 55.70 20.33
CA SER A 168 13.07 54.60 19.44
C SER A 168 14.23 53.78 19.98
N ALA A 169 14.18 52.46 19.82
CA ALA A 169 15.30 51.56 20.04
C ALA A 169 15.84 51.09 18.69
N SER A 170 17.14 51.28 18.45
CA SER A 170 17.87 50.71 17.32
C SER A 170 18.41 49.34 17.73
N ILE A 171 17.98 48.30 17.02
CA ILE A 171 18.37 46.91 17.22
C ILE A 171 19.47 46.56 16.21
N HIS A 172 20.51 45.89 16.68
CA HIS A 172 21.62 45.50 15.82
C HIS A 172 21.17 44.49 14.76
N PHE A 173 21.60 44.69 13.50
CA PHE A 173 21.35 43.72 12.43
C PHE A 173 21.85 42.31 12.78
N SER A 174 23.01 42.22 13.44
CA SER A 174 23.60 40.96 13.89
C SER A 174 22.77 40.22 14.94
N GLU A 175 21.98 40.93 15.74
CA GLU A 175 21.15 40.33 16.79
C GLU A 175 19.96 39.58 16.18
N ILE A 176 19.28 40.22 15.21
CA ILE A 176 18.24 39.57 14.41
C ILE A 176 18.82 38.41 13.60
N GLN A 177 19.99 38.58 12.98
CA GLN A 177 20.66 37.47 12.29
C GLN A 177 20.91 36.31 13.24
N HIS A 178 21.43 36.55 14.44
CA HIS A 178 21.70 35.52 15.44
C HIS A 178 20.43 34.79 15.86
N ALA A 179 19.31 35.50 16.02
CA ALA A 179 18.00 34.90 16.30
C ALA A 179 17.50 33.96 15.19
N LEU A 180 17.94 34.18 13.95
CA LEU A 180 17.62 33.38 12.77
C LEU A 180 18.59 32.21 12.53
N LYS A 181 19.76 32.21 13.20
CA LYS A 181 20.79 31.20 12.99
C LYS A 181 20.37 29.84 13.51
N THR A 182 20.95 28.81 12.88
CA THR A 182 20.75 27.41 13.20
C THR A 182 22.13 26.76 13.30
N ASP A 183 22.23 25.64 14.03
CA ASP A 183 23.52 24.94 14.20
C ASP A 183 24.08 24.40 12.87
N ASN A 184 23.25 24.31 11.82
CA ASN A 184 23.63 23.77 10.52
C ASN A 184 23.05 24.61 9.35
N GLU A 185 23.63 25.79 9.13
CA GLU A 185 23.16 26.79 8.15
C GLU A 185 23.22 26.31 6.69
N ASP A 186 24.06 25.32 6.37
CA ASP A 186 24.16 24.78 5.01
C ASP A 186 22.90 24.00 4.60
N ASP A 187 22.25 23.40 5.60
CA ASP A 187 21.16 22.45 5.44
C ASP A 187 19.80 23.10 5.67
N ILE A 188 19.77 24.06 6.60
CA ILE A 188 18.60 24.88 6.86
C ILE A 188 18.99 26.33 7.14
N TYR A 189 18.33 27.25 6.45
CA TYR A 189 18.51 28.66 6.68
C TYR A 189 17.17 29.38 6.77
N SER A 190 17.17 30.49 7.49
CA SER A 190 16.00 31.32 7.72
C SER A 190 16.18 32.68 7.04
N VAL A 191 15.08 33.20 6.51
CA VAL A 191 15.01 34.47 5.83
C VAL A 191 13.85 35.25 6.42
N LEU A 192 14.09 36.53 6.68
CA LEU A 192 13.10 37.46 7.16
C LEU A 192 12.77 38.42 6.03
N LEU A 193 11.47 38.57 5.74
CA LEU A 193 10.94 39.45 4.71
C LEU A 193 10.06 40.53 5.34
N ASP A 194 9.88 41.65 4.66
CA ASP A 194 8.81 42.61 4.95
C ASP A 194 7.50 42.23 4.23
N ASP A 195 6.48 43.08 4.34
CA ASP A 195 5.16 42.89 3.72
C ASP A 195 5.16 43.09 2.20
N GLU A 196 6.18 43.77 1.67
CA GLU A 196 6.47 43.94 0.24
C GLU A 196 7.36 42.84 -0.35
N LEU A 197 7.71 41.82 0.46
CA LEU A 197 8.58 40.69 0.11
C LEU A 197 10.03 41.10 -0.21
N ASN A 198 10.54 42.17 0.38
CA ASN A 198 11.97 42.45 0.40
C ASN A 198 12.65 41.60 1.47
N VAL A 199 13.83 41.07 1.15
CA VAL A 199 14.66 40.36 2.12
C VAL A 199 15.26 41.38 3.09
N ILE A 200 14.82 41.36 4.34
CA ILE A 200 15.31 42.27 5.37
C ILE A 200 16.37 41.60 6.27
N SER A 201 16.42 40.28 6.33
CA SER A 201 17.48 39.52 6.99
C SER A 201 17.66 38.13 6.39
N HIS A 202 18.87 37.59 6.46
CA HIS A 202 19.19 36.24 6.00
C HIS A 202 20.20 35.62 6.95
N SER A 203 19.95 34.39 7.41
CA SER A 203 20.82 33.72 8.40
C SER A 203 22.19 33.33 7.81
N ARG A 204 22.20 32.88 6.55
CA ARG A 204 23.39 32.43 5.80
C ARG A 204 24.07 33.50 4.92
N ASP A 205 23.33 34.09 3.97
CA ASP A 205 23.87 34.95 2.91
C ASP A 205 23.37 36.40 3.04
N ALA A 206 24.14 37.25 3.71
CA ALA A 206 23.79 38.66 3.90
C ALA A 206 23.71 39.48 2.59
N GLN A 207 24.31 38.98 1.50
CA GLN A 207 24.25 39.59 0.17
C GLN A 207 22.83 39.68 -0.42
N TYR A 208 21.89 38.89 0.09
CA TYR A 208 20.50 38.93 -0.37
C TYR A 208 19.65 40.00 0.34
N VAL A 209 20.17 40.67 1.36
CA VAL A 209 19.45 41.74 2.06
C VAL A 209 19.22 42.92 1.10
N GLY A 210 17.98 43.43 1.08
CA GLY A 210 17.51 44.47 0.16
C GLY A 210 17.01 43.95 -1.18
N VAL A 211 17.08 42.64 -1.46
CA VAL A 211 16.52 42.06 -2.68
C VAL A 211 15.00 41.93 -2.55
N ASN A 212 14.27 42.56 -3.47
CA ASN A 212 12.83 42.34 -3.63
C ASN A 212 12.57 41.02 -4.37
N LEU A 213 11.84 40.09 -3.74
CA LEU A 213 11.58 38.77 -4.32
C LEU A 213 10.64 38.81 -5.52
N PHE A 214 9.70 39.75 -5.55
CA PHE A 214 8.75 39.91 -6.65
C PHE A 214 9.45 40.38 -7.94
N ASN A 215 10.36 41.37 -7.83
CA ASN A 215 10.94 42.03 -8.99
C ASN A 215 12.19 41.32 -9.56
N TYR A 216 13.04 40.70 -8.73
CA TYR A 216 14.36 40.22 -9.18
C TYR A 216 14.90 38.97 -8.46
N GLY A 217 14.09 38.29 -7.64
CA GLY A 217 14.65 37.39 -6.61
C GLY A 217 13.96 36.07 -6.36
N TYR A 218 12.72 35.85 -6.81
CA TYR A 218 12.02 34.63 -6.40
C TYR A 218 12.75 33.37 -6.85
N GLU A 219 13.34 33.32 -8.05
CA GLU A 219 14.10 32.16 -8.56
C GLU A 219 15.30 31.77 -7.67
N LYS A 220 15.79 32.69 -6.84
CA LYS A 220 16.90 32.44 -5.90
C LYS A 220 16.44 31.74 -4.62
N LEU A 221 15.16 31.86 -4.27
CA LEU A 221 14.57 31.28 -3.06
C LEU A 221 13.57 30.15 -3.37
N PHE A 222 12.83 30.29 -4.47
CA PHE A 222 11.66 29.52 -4.90
C PHE A 222 11.69 29.20 -6.40
N ASP A 223 10.89 28.22 -6.85
CA ASP A 223 10.81 27.80 -8.26
C ASP A 223 9.66 28.45 -9.06
N ARG A 224 8.61 28.96 -8.38
CA ARG A 224 7.35 29.39 -9.01
C ARG A 224 6.80 30.68 -8.41
N GLU A 225 6.24 31.51 -9.27
CA GLU A 225 5.50 32.72 -8.89
C GLU A 225 4.28 32.41 -7.99
N ALA A 226 3.62 31.27 -8.19
CA ALA A 226 2.51 30.82 -7.34
C ALA A 226 2.87 30.74 -5.84
N ASN A 227 4.14 30.49 -5.52
CA ASN A 227 4.61 30.44 -4.14
C ASN A 227 4.69 31.84 -3.51
N LEU A 228 4.91 32.91 -4.31
CA LEU A 228 4.84 34.29 -3.81
C LEU A 228 3.42 34.64 -3.35
N HIS A 229 2.42 34.24 -4.13
CA HIS A 229 1.01 34.45 -3.75
C HIS A 229 0.64 33.73 -2.45
N ALA A 230 1.26 32.58 -2.15
CA ALA A 230 1.04 31.89 -0.89
C ALA A 230 1.51 32.73 0.31
N LEU A 231 2.66 33.43 0.17
CA LEU A 231 3.22 34.31 1.20
C LEU A 231 2.35 35.54 1.46
N SER A 232 1.82 36.15 0.40
CA SER A 232 0.96 37.34 0.53
C SER A 232 -0.40 37.01 1.15
N ASN A 233 -1.03 35.90 0.71
CA ASN A 233 -2.42 35.59 1.02
C ASN A 233 -2.65 34.86 2.35
N SER A 234 -1.62 34.21 2.92
CA SER A 234 -1.75 33.39 4.13
C SER A 234 -0.90 33.92 5.28
N SER A 235 -1.36 33.75 6.53
CA SER A 235 -0.57 34.12 7.72
C SER A 235 0.52 33.09 8.07
N SER A 236 0.36 31.86 7.61
CA SER A 236 1.34 30.78 7.77
C SER A 236 1.08 29.71 6.72
N GLY A 237 2.10 28.93 6.39
CA GLY A 237 1.96 27.76 5.53
C GLY A 237 3.31 27.21 5.14
N GLY A 238 3.30 26.29 4.17
CA GLY A 238 4.53 25.77 3.61
C GLY A 238 4.31 25.08 2.28
N PHE A 239 5.37 25.03 1.48
CA PHE A 239 5.34 24.52 0.11
C PHE A 239 6.70 23.95 -0.27
N PHE A 240 6.69 23.10 -1.30
CA PHE A 240 7.91 22.57 -1.88
C PHE A 240 8.47 23.52 -2.93
N THR A 241 9.79 23.57 -3.02
CA THR A 241 10.50 24.28 -4.08
C THR A 241 11.70 23.46 -4.53
N TYR A 242 12.17 23.70 -5.74
CA TYR A 242 13.43 23.16 -6.23
C TYR A 242 14.31 24.27 -6.80
N SER A 243 15.58 24.33 -6.38
CA SER A 243 16.54 25.31 -6.93
C SER A 243 17.33 24.72 -8.11
N SER A 244 17.27 23.40 -8.30
CA SER A 244 17.89 22.61 -9.36
C SER A 244 17.10 21.29 -9.51
N PRO A 245 17.15 20.57 -10.64
CA PRO A 245 16.43 19.31 -10.83
C PRO A 245 16.65 18.26 -9.73
N PHE A 246 17.76 18.37 -8.97
CA PHE A 246 18.12 17.46 -7.88
C PHE A 246 18.17 18.14 -6.50
N ASP A 247 17.79 19.42 -6.39
CA ASP A 247 17.81 20.18 -5.14
C ASP A 247 16.39 20.51 -4.69
N LEU A 248 15.70 19.49 -4.17
CA LEU A 248 14.38 19.65 -3.56
C LEU A 248 14.54 20.26 -2.17
N SER A 249 13.69 21.22 -1.85
CA SER A 249 13.61 21.84 -0.52
C SER A 249 12.16 22.00 -0.10
N TYR A 250 11.94 22.04 1.21
CA TYR A 250 10.66 22.43 1.79
C TYR A 250 10.81 23.76 2.50
N ILE A 251 9.82 24.63 2.32
CA ILE A 251 9.78 25.93 2.96
C ILE A 251 8.55 26.00 3.83
N GLU A 252 8.76 26.42 5.07
CA GLU A 252 7.70 26.85 5.97
C GLU A 252 7.82 28.37 6.16
N PHE A 253 6.69 29.05 6.26
CA PHE A 253 6.64 30.49 6.53
C PHE A 253 5.54 30.86 7.53
N ARG A 254 5.75 32.00 8.19
CA ARG A 254 4.83 32.56 9.18
C ARG A 254 4.98 34.08 9.27
N LYS A 255 3.87 34.79 9.32
CA LYS A 255 3.82 36.21 9.65
C LYS A 255 4.02 36.38 11.16
N ILE A 256 4.94 37.25 11.56
CA ILE A 256 5.21 37.53 12.96
C ILE A 256 4.15 38.52 13.47
N GLU A 257 3.61 38.26 14.65
CA GLU A 257 2.58 39.10 15.25
C GLU A 257 3.15 40.48 15.65
N ASP A 258 2.37 41.55 15.44
CA ASP A 258 2.76 42.95 15.70
C ASP A 258 3.97 43.47 14.92
N THR A 259 4.39 42.81 13.84
CA THR A 259 5.42 43.31 12.91
C THR A 259 4.95 43.13 11.46
N PRO A 260 5.52 43.88 10.49
CA PRO A 260 5.26 43.64 9.07
C PRO A 260 5.99 42.39 8.55
N TRP A 261 6.64 41.60 9.43
CA TRP A 261 7.62 40.62 9.01
C TRP A 261 7.02 39.26 8.67
N ILE A 262 7.55 38.67 7.60
CA ILE A 262 7.31 37.28 7.21
C ILE A 262 8.59 36.49 7.43
N LEU A 263 8.55 35.57 8.38
CA LEU A 263 9.64 34.65 8.66
C LEU A 263 9.49 33.40 7.80
N LEU A 264 10.60 32.94 7.26
CA LEU A 264 10.67 31.83 6.34
C LEU A 264 11.85 30.94 6.71
N SER A 265 11.68 29.61 6.74
CA SER A 265 12.82 28.68 6.87
C SER A 265 12.78 27.65 5.75
N LYS A 266 13.92 27.46 5.09
CA LYS A 266 14.10 26.51 3.97
C LYS A 266 14.97 25.35 4.41
N ALA A 267 14.37 24.15 4.47
CA ALA A 267 15.07 22.90 4.72
C ALA A 267 15.37 22.18 3.40
N LYS A 268 16.64 21.87 3.14
CA LYS A 268 17.07 21.09 1.98
C LYS A 268 16.81 19.61 2.21
N PHE A 269 16.45 18.87 1.15
CA PHE A 269 16.31 17.42 1.25
C PHE A 269 17.65 16.70 1.27
N SER A 270 18.65 17.22 0.57
CA SER A 270 19.97 16.58 0.44
C SER A 270 20.68 16.37 1.77
N SER A 271 20.40 17.22 2.75
CA SER A 271 20.96 17.17 4.10
C SER A 271 20.27 16.18 5.03
N LEU A 272 19.02 15.83 4.73
CA LEU A 272 18.22 14.89 5.52
C LEU A 272 18.53 13.43 5.17
N LEU A 273 19.32 13.21 4.12
CA LEU A 273 19.74 11.91 3.60
C LEU A 273 20.78 11.17 4.48
N GLY A 274 20.84 11.43 5.78
CA GLY A 274 21.86 10.86 6.69
C GLY A 274 21.45 9.53 7.34
N GLU A 275 20.65 9.60 8.41
CA GLU A 275 20.33 8.41 9.21
C GLU A 275 19.22 7.55 8.57
N GLY A 276 18.17 8.18 8.02
CA GLY A 276 17.03 7.47 7.43
C GLY A 276 17.36 6.70 6.14
N THR A 277 18.30 7.20 5.34
CA THR A 277 18.80 6.54 4.11
C THR A 277 19.61 5.28 4.39
N SER A 278 20.41 5.29 5.47
CA SER A 278 21.21 4.15 5.86
C SER A 278 20.32 2.95 6.19
N MET A 279 19.26 3.18 6.98
CA MET A 279 18.24 2.17 7.28
C MET A 279 17.50 1.70 6.02
N PHE A 280 17.16 2.61 5.09
CA PHE A 280 16.59 2.22 3.81
C PHE A 280 17.50 1.27 3.02
N GLY A 281 18.81 1.56 2.97
CA GLY A 281 19.80 0.69 2.34
C GLY A 281 19.88 -0.70 2.97
N VAL A 282 19.88 -0.77 4.31
CA VAL A 282 19.84 -2.05 5.06
C VAL A 282 18.56 -2.84 4.73
N ASN A 283 17.40 -2.18 4.70
CA ASN A 283 16.13 -2.81 4.35
C ASN A 283 16.13 -3.36 2.92
N VAL A 284 16.68 -2.62 1.95
CA VAL A 284 16.83 -3.09 0.57
C VAL A 284 17.70 -4.34 0.51
N LEU A 285 18.85 -4.33 1.19
CA LEU A 285 19.74 -5.50 1.26
C LEU A 285 19.06 -6.70 1.92
N LEU A 286 18.28 -6.48 2.98
CA LEU A 286 17.54 -7.52 3.67
C LEU A 286 16.45 -8.12 2.77
N ILE A 287 15.68 -7.30 2.05
CA ILE A 287 14.66 -7.75 1.09
C ILE A 287 15.31 -8.61 -0.01
N ILE A 288 16.45 -8.17 -0.55
CA ILE A 288 17.20 -8.92 -1.57
C ILE A 288 17.73 -10.24 -0.99
N ALA A 289 18.27 -10.23 0.23
CA ALA A 289 18.77 -11.43 0.89
C ALA A 289 17.66 -12.46 1.14
N ILE A 290 16.51 -12.02 1.67
CA ILE A 290 15.33 -12.85 1.89
C ILE A 290 14.84 -13.44 0.56
N TYR A 291 14.78 -12.63 -0.50
CA TYR A 291 14.42 -13.09 -1.83
C TYR A 291 15.36 -14.18 -2.36
N LEU A 292 16.67 -13.98 -2.22
CA LEU A 292 17.67 -14.98 -2.63
C LEU A 292 17.51 -16.29 -1.86
N VAL A 293 17.26 -16.22 -0.54
CA VAL A 293 17.03 -17.40 0.30
C VAL A 293 15.76 -18.13 -0.13
N ILE A 294 14.64 -17.43 -0.29
CA ILE A 294 13.36 -18.01 -0.73
C ILE A 294 13.52 -18.68 -2.09
N THR A 295 14.14 -17.99 -3.05
CA THR A 295 14.37 -18.53 -4.41
C THR A 295 15.24 -19.78 -4.35
N ARG A 296 16.25 -19.83 -3.48
CA ARG A 296 17.09 -21.03 -3.28
C ARG A 296 16.33 -22.19 -2.65
N LEU A 297 15.51 -21.92 -1.63
CA LEU A 297 14.72 -22.94 -0.93
C LEU A 297 13.63 -23.52 -1.85
N MET A 298 12.88 -22.65 -2.54
CA MET A 298 11.89 -23.07 -3.54
C MET A 298 12.56 -23.83 -4.69
N GLY A 299 13.71 -23.35 -5.18
CA GLY A 299 14.47 -24.03 -6.22
C GLY A 299 14.87 -25.47 -5.81
N LYS A 300 15.34 -25.66 -4.57
CA LYS A 300 15.64 -27.00 -4.03
C LYS A 300 14.40 -27.88 -3.92
N GLN A 301 13.29 -27.35 -3.41
CA GLN A 301 12.03 -28.11 -3.30
C GLN A 301 11.46 -28.51 -4.67
N VAL A 302 11.46 -27.59 -5.64
CA VAL A 302 11.00 -27.86 -7.02
C VAL A 302 11.85 -28.97 -7.64
N VAL A 303 13.18 -28.89 -7.54
CA VAL A 303 14.08 -29.95 -8.06
C VAL A 303 13.82 -31.28 -7.37
N GLY A 304 13.64 -31.31 -6.04
CA GLY A 304 13.35 -32.56 -5.32
C GLY A 304 12.04 -33.21 -5.73
N LEU A 305 11.01 -32.42 -6.02
CA LEU A 305 9.70 -32.91 -6.47
C LEU A 305 9.70 -33.35 -7.94
N THR A 306 10.45 -32.66 -8.81
CA THR A 306 10.47 -32.94 -10.25
C THR A 306 11.56 -33.94 -10.66
N GLN A 307 12.62 -34.13 -9.87
CA GLN A 307 13.72 -35.07 -10.18
C GLN A 307 13.26 -36.49 -10.49
N PRO A 308 12.33 -37.10 -9.73
CA PRO A 308 11.83 -38.43 -10.04
C PRO A 308 11.12 -38.47 -11.39
N LEU A 309 10.40 -37.39 -11.75
CA LEU A 309 9.68 -37.27 -13.01
C LEU A 309 10.63 -37.02 -14.19
N ASP A 310 11.61 -36.13 -14.03
CA ASP A 310 12.65 -35.86 -15.04
C ASP A 310 13.48 -37.13 -15.30
N ARG A 311 13.86 -37.87 -14.25
CA ARG A 311 14.58 -39.16 -14.37
C ARG A 311 13.71 -40.23 -15.03
N PHE A 312 12.45 -40.34 -14.64
CA PHE A 312 11.51 -41.26 -15.29
C PHE A 312 11.34 -40.94 -16.78
N LEU A 313 11.27 -39.67 -17.16
CA LEU A 313 11.18 -39.24 -18.56
C LEU A 313 12.47 -39.58 -19.35
N GLU A 314 13.64 -39.35 -18.76
CA GLU A 314 14.93 -39.72 -19.37
C GLU A 314 15.09 -41.24 -19.51
N GLU A 315 14.83 -42.01 -18.45
CA GLU A 315 14.89 -43.47 -18.46
C GLU A 315 13.87 -44.06 -19.45
N SER A 316 12.66 -43.49 -19.50
CA SER A 316 11.64 -43.90 -20.49
C SER A 316 12.07 -43.57 -21.92
N GLN A 317 12.70 -42.42 -22.18
CA GLN A 317 13.22 -42.09 -23.52
C GLN A 317 14.36 -43.01 -23.97
N VAL A 318 15.23 -43.42 -23.04
CA VAL A 318 16.31 -44.38 -23.33
C VAL A 318 15.73 -45.77 -23.61
N VAL A 319 14.78 -46.24 -22.79
CA VAL A 319 14.09 -47.52 -23.02
C VAL A 319 13.31 -47.51 -24.33
N LEU A 320 12.65 -46.39 -24.66
CA LEU A 320 11.94 -46.22 -25.93
C LEU A 320 12.89 -46.38 -27.13
N ASN A 321 14.10 -45.81 -27.10
CA ASN A 321 15.01 -45.93 -28.24
C ASN A 321 15.49 -47.37 -28.51
N ASP A 322 15.52 -48.24 -27.49
CA ASP A 322 16.05 -49.60 -27.56
C ASP A 322 14.97 -50.70 -27.64
N SER A 323 13.69 -50.35 -27.61
CA SER A 323 12.57 -51.32 -27.59
C SER A 323 11.73 -51.33 -28.89
N SER A 324 11.09 -52.48 -29.14
CA SER A 324 10.33 -52.78 -30.36
C SER A 324 9.18 -51.78 -30.62
N MET A 325 8.81 -51.63 -31.90
CA MET A 325 7.85 -50.64 -32.39
C MET A 325 6.47 -50.72 -31.71
N GLU A 326 6.04 -51.91 -31.27
CA GLU A 326 4.80 -52.12 -30.49
C GLU A 326 4.84 -51.48 -29.09
N LEU A 327 5.99 -51.48 -28.42
CA LEU A 327 6.12 -50.89 -27.09
C LEU A 327 6.12 -49.36 -27.16
N LYS A 328 6.68 -48.79 -28.24
CA LYS A 328 6.62 -47.35 -28.54
C LYS A 328 5.19 -46.88 -28.76
N GLU A 329 4.40 -47.60 -29.57
CA GLU A 329 2.99 -47.26 -29.78
C GLU A 329 2.17 -47.37 -28.49
N HIS A 330 2.39 -48.43 -27.70
CA HIS A 330 1.70 -48.60 -26.43
C HIS A 330 2.03 -47.46 -25.44
N PHE A 331 3.28 -47.00 -25.38
CA PHE A 331 3.69 -45.94 -24.46
C PHE A 331 3.23 -44.54 -24.91
N GLU A 332 3.24 -44.26 -26.22
CA GLU A 332 2.63 -43.05 -26.79
C GLU A 332 1.12 -43.01 -26.53
N LEU A 333 0.43 -44.16 -26.59
CA LEU A 333 -0.96 -44.29 -26.17
C LEU A 333 -1.15 -43.97 -24.69
N VAL A 334 -0.24 -44.38 -23.79
CA VAL A 334 -0.28 -44.02 -22.36
C VAL A 334 -0.02 -42.52 -22.13
N LEU A 335 0.88 -41.90 -22.91
CA LEU A 335 1.16 -40.46 -22.83
C LEU A 335 0.00 -39.61 -23.36
N GLN A 336 -0.63 -40.02 -24.47
CA GLN A 336 -1.88 -39.42 -24.95
C GLN A 336 -3.04 -39.67 -23.97
N ALA A 337 -3.07 -40.83 -23.31
CA ALA A 337 -4.06 -41.14 -22.27
C ALA A 337 -3.94 -40.22 -21.05
N SER A 338 -2.72 -39.85 -20.67
CA SER A 338 -2.48 -38.88 -19.60
C SER A 338 -2.93 -37.46 -19.96
N ARG A 339 -3.02 -37.11 -21.25
CA ARG A 339 -3.58 -35.83 -21.72
C ARG A 339 -5.11 -35.76 -21.66
N ASN A 340 -5.79 -36.90 -21.83
CA ASN A 340 -7.27 -36.96 -21.88
C ASN A 340 -7.95 -37.48 -20.59
N GLY A 341 -7.24 -37.54 -19.47
CA GLY A 341 -7.81 -37.84 -18.15
C GLY A 341 -8.36 -39.27 -18.01
N VAL A 342 -7.49 -40.22 -17.66
CA VAL A 342 -7.86 -41.63 -17.36
C VAL A 342 -8.91 -41.72 -16.23
N PHE A 343 -8.83 -40.82 -15.27
CA PHE A 343 -9.74 -40.75 -14.12
C PHE A 343 -10.53 -39.44 -14.13
N CYS A 344 -11.82 -39.52 -13.79
CA CYS A 344 -12.65 -38.34 -13.58
C CYS A 344 -12.17 -37.56 -12.34
N SER A 345 -11.76 -36.30 -12.51
CA SER A 345 -11.19 -35.45 -11.45
C SER A 345 -12.06 -35.31 -10.20
N ARG A 346 -13.39 -35.43 -10.32
CA ARG A 346 -14.36 -35.30 -9.21
C ARG A 346 -14.71 -36.61 -8.50
N SER A 347 -14.32 -37.77 -9.05
CA SER A 347 -14.66 -39.08 -8.46
C SER A 347 -13.48 -40.05 -8.32
N GLY A 348 -12.41 -39.83 -9.07
CA GLY A 348 -11.30 -40.78 -9.17
C GLY A 348 -11.67 -42.12 -9.83
N LEU A 349 -12.83 -42.23 -10.50
CA LEU A 349 -13.27 -43.40 -11.26
C LEU A 349 -12.84 -43.29 -12.74
N LEU A 350 -12.85 -44.41 -13.46
CA LEU A 350 -12.55 -44.42 -14.90
C LEU A 350 -13.55 -43.56 -15.67
N THR A 351 -13.07 -42.81 -16.67
CA THR A 351 -13.98 -42.16 -17.62
C THR A 351 -14.60 -43.18 -18.58
N ARG A 352 -15.71 -42.80 -19.24
CA ARG A 352 -16.47 -43.69 -20.14
C ARG A 352 -15.59 -44.45 -21.13
N GLU A 353 -14.66 -43.77 -21.80
CA GLU A 353 -13.77 -44.36 -22.80
C GLU A 353 -12.91 -45.51 -22.21
N TYR A 354 -12.33 -45.32 -21.02
CA TYR A 354 -11.48 -46.34 -20.39
C TYR A 354 -12.27 -47.47 -19.76
N PHE A 355 -13.46 -47.17 -19.24
CA PHE A 355 -14.37 -48.23 -18.79
C PHE A 355 -14.71 -49.16 -19.95
N LEU A 356 -15.10 -48.63 -21.11
CA LEU A 356 -15.45 -49.43 -22.30
C LEU A 356 -14.30 -50.34 -22.72
N ARG A 357 -13.09 -49.79 -22.89
CA ARG A 357 -11.90 -50.59 -23.23
C ARG A 357 -11.59 -51.67 -22.20
N GLY A 358 -11.66 -51.33 -20.91
CA GLY A 358 -11.44 -52.29 -19.82
C GLY A 358 -12.49 -53.39 -19.81
N ALA A 359 -13.75 -53.04 -20.05
CA ALA A 359 -14.87 -53.95 -20.11
C ALA A 359 -14.77 -54.90 -21.31
N GLU A 360 -14.50 -54.40 -22.52
CA GLU A 360 -14.27 -55.21 -23.73
C GLU A 360 -13.15 -56.24 -23.51
N LYS A 361 -12.02 -55.79 -22.94
CA LYS A 361 -10.90 -56.67 -22.60
C LYS A 361 -11.32 -57.73 -21.56
N SER A 362 -12.04 -57.33 -20.52
CA SER A 362 -12.54 -58.27 -19.50
C SER A 362 -13.52 -59.29 -20.08
N LEU A 363 -14.41 -58.87 -20.98
CA LEU A 363 -15.43 -59.71 -21.62
C LEU A 363 -14.85 -60.69 -22.64
N SER A 364 -13.75 -60.32 -23.31
CA SER A 364 -13.02 -61.17 -24.27
C SER A 364 -12.07 -62.17 -23.60
N LEU A 365 -11.45 -61.83 -22.46
CA LEU A 365 -10.44 -62.67 -21.80
C LEU A 365 -11.01 -63.90 -21.06
N SER A 366 -12.29 -63.90 -20.68
CA SER A 366 -12.85 -64.98 -19.87
C SER A 366 -14.35 -65.18 -20.06
N ASN A 367 -14.75 -66.45 -20.11
CA ASN A 367 -16.14 -66.89 -20.22
C ASN A 367 -16.91 -66.86 -18.89
N THR A 368 -16.34 -66.32 -17.82
CA THR A 368 -17.01 -66.21 -16.51
C THR A 368 -18.28 -65.36 -16.61
N PRO A 369 -19.36 -65.73 -15.89
CA PRO A 369 -20.54 -64.89 -15.78
C PRO A 369 -20.18 -63.52 -15.22
N LYS A 370 -20.62 -62.45 -15.90
CA LYS A 370 -20.44 -61.07 -15.44
C LYS A 370 -21.79 -60.36 -15.35
N ALA A 371 -21.85 -59.32 -14.52
CA ALA A 371 -22.98 -58.43 -14.42
C ALA A 371 -22.54 -57.02 -14.81
N CYS A 372 -23.25 -56.41 -15.76
CA CYS A 372 -23.18 -54.98 -16.03
C CYS A 372 -24.26 -54.30 -15.21
N ILE A 373 -23.85 -53.37 -14.36
CA ILE A 373 -24.72 -52.66 -13.42
C ILE A 373 -24.59 -51.17 -13.70
N PHE A 374 -25.70 -50.55 -14.08
CA PHE A 374 -25.79 -49.12 -14.30
C PHE A 374 -26.49 -48.47 -13.11
N PHE A 375 -25.89 -47.42 -12.56
CA PHE A 375 -26.40 -46.68 -11.43
C PHE A 375 -26.67 -45.24 -11.86
N ASP A 376 -27.87 -44.75 -11.58
CA ASP A 376 -28.28 -43.37 -11.74
C ASP A 376 -28.67 -42.82 -10.37
N MET A 377 -27.92 -41.82 -9.88
CA MET A 377 -28.21 -41.20 -8.59
C MET A 377 -29.53 -40.43 -8.66
N ASP A 378 -30.47 -40.75 -7.78
CA ASP A 378 -31.75 -40.07 -7.80
C ASP A 378 -31.62 -38.63 -7.26
N ASN A 379 -32.22 -37.68 -7.97
CA ASN A 379 -32.42 -36.29 -7.53
C ASN A 379 -31.13 -35.47 -7.29
N LEU A 380 -29.98 -35.85 -7.86
CA LEU A 380 -28.73 -35.07 -7.72
C LEU A 380 -28.89 -33.60 -8.17
N LYS A 381 -29.67 -33.36 -9.23
CA LYS A 381 -29.99 -32.00 -9.69
C LYS A 381 -30.72 -31.18 -8.62
N TYR A 382 -31.70 -31.76 -7.94
CA TYR A 382 -32.42 -31.09 -6.84
C TYR A 382 -31.48 -30.75 -5.68
N ILE A 383 -30.53 -31.63 -5.36
CA ILE A 383 -29.50 -31.37 -4.34
C ILE A 383 -28.62 -30.19 -4.76
N ASN A 384 -28.17 -30.16 -6.01
CA ASN A 384 -27.37 -29.06 -6.55
C ASN A 384 -28.14 -27.73 -6.54
N ASP A 385 -29.42 -27.75 -6.94
CA ASP A 385 -30.25 -26.56 -7.04
C ASP A 385 -30.62 -26.01 -5.65
N THR A 386 -30.75 -26.88 -4.64
CA THR A 386 -31.14 -26.49 -3.27
C THR A 386 -29.95 -26.13 -2.39
N TYR A 387 -28.83 -26.85 -2.49
CA TYR A 387 -27.68 -26.75 -1.58
C TYR A 387 -26.37 -26.33 -2.25
N GLY A 388 -26.40 -26.09 -3.57
CA GLY A 388 -25.25 -25.68 -4.37
C GLY A 388 -24.37 -26.85 -4.83
N HIS A 389 -23.55 -26.58 -5.86
CA HIS A 389 -22.70 -27.60 -6.49
C HIS A 389 -21.67 -28.23 -5.55
N LEU A 390 -21.19 -27.50 -4.53
CA LEU A 390 -20.26 -28.05 -3.54
C LEU A 390 -20.90 -29.15 -2.67
N ALA A 391 -22.20 -29.05 -2.39
CA ALA A 391 -22.94 -30.09 -1.69
C ALA A 391 -23.12 -31.33 -2.59
N GLY A 392 -23.45 -31.12 -3.88
CA GLY A 392 -23.51 -32.21 -4.85
C GLY A 392 -22.19 -32.95 -5.01
N ASP A 393 -21.06 -32.24 -5.06
CA ASP A 393 -19.74 -32.87 -5.16
C ASP A 393 -19.43 -33.76 -3.94
N LYS A 394 -19.84 -33.36 -2.73
CA LYS A 394 -19.72 -34.19 -1.51
C LYS A 394 -20.60 -35.44 -1.58
N VAL A 395 -21.83 -35.29 -2.07
CA VAL A 395 -22.78 -36.41 -2.22
C VAL A 395 -22.27 -37.42 -3.27
N ILE A 396 -21.69 -36.93 -4.37
CA ILE A 396 -20.99 -37.77 -5.36
C ILE A 396 -19.82 -38.53 -4.72
N ALA A 397 -18.97 -37.84 -3.94
CA ALA A 397 -17.83 -38.49 -3.29
C ALA A 397 -18.26 -39.61 -2.32
N LEU A 398 -19.35 -39.40 -1.59
CA LEU A 398 -19.95 -40.40 -0.71
C LEU A 398 -20.52 -41.58 -1.51
N PHE A 399 -21.25 -41.31 -2.59
CA PHE A 399 -21.76 -42.35 -3.48
C PHE A 399 -20.62 -43.23 -3.99
N VAL A 400 -19.53 -42.62 -4.46
CA VAL A 400 -18.34 -43.32 -4.94
C VAL A 400 -17.68 -44.16 -3.84
N ALA A 401 -17.65 -43.66 -2.59
CA ALA A 401 -17.11 -44.42 -1.46
C ALA A 401 -17.94 -45.69 -1.18
N VAL A 402 -19.28 -45.57 -1.14
CA VAL A 402 -20.19 -46.71 -0.95
C VAL A 402 -20.11 -47.69 -2.13
N LEU A 403 -20.00 -47.16 -3.36
CA LEU A 403 -19.85 -47.96 -4.58
C LEU A 403 -18.56 -48.77 -4.58
N ARG A 404 -17.43 -48.16 -4.22
CA ARG A 404 -16.14 -48.84 -4.11
C ARG A 404 -16.11 -49.87 -2.98
N GLU A 405 -16.78 -49.60 -1.87
CA GLU A 405 -16.86 -50.59 -0.80
C GLU A 405 -17.68 -51.81 -1.21
N SER A 406 -18.73 -51.60 -2.01
CA SER A 406 -19.61 -52.66 -2.47
C SER A 406 -19.05 -53.42 -3.68
N PHE A 407 -18.36 -52.74 -4.60
CA PHE A 407 -17.92 -53.28 -5.90
C PHE A 407 -16.44 -53.01 -6.22
N GLY A 408 -15.58 -52.90 -5.21
CA GLY A 408 -14.15 -52.58 -5.37
C GLY A 408 -13.22 -53.78 -5.42
N HIS A 409 -13.72 -54.98 -5.77
CA HIS A 409 -12.84 -56.15 -5.88
C HIS A 409 -11.87 -56.00 -7.06
N LYS A 410 -10.70 -56.64 -7.02
CA LYS A 410 -9.63 -56.53 -8.05
C LYS A 410 -10.08 -56.84 -9.49
N ARG A 411 -11.22 -57.50 -9.63
CA ARG A 411 -11.82 -57.97 -10.88
C ARG A 411 -13.00 -57.14 -11.34
N ASP A 412 -13.41 -56.15 -10.54
CA ASP A 412 -14.49 -55.23 -10.85
C ASP A 412 -13.92 -54.01 -11.58
N ILE A 413 -14.68 -53.50 -12.54
CA ILE A 413 -14.35 -52.27 -13.28
C ILE A 413 -15.43 -51.26 -12.94
N ILE A 414 -15.04 -50.07 -12.48
CA ILE A 414 -15.96 -49.01 -12.09
C ILE A 414 -15.66 -47.76 -12.90
N GLY A 415 -16.68 -47.23 -13.58
CA GLY A 415 -16.61 -46.01 -14.38
C GLY A 415 -17.67 -44.99 -13.98
N ARG A 416 -17.40 -43.72 -14.29
CA ARG A 416 -18.37 -42.63 -14.20
C ARG A 416 -18.60 -42.07 -15.60
N PHE A 417 -19.85 -42.12 -16.06
CA PHE A 417 -20.22 -41.79 -17.44
C PHE A 417 -20.77 -40.36 -17.55
N GLY A 418 -21.45 -39.89 -16.49
CA GLY A 418 -22.08 -38.59 -16.44
C GLY A 418 -21.98 -37.92 -15.06
N GLY A 419 -22.85 -36.92 -14.83
CA GLY A 419 -22.92 -36.20 -13.56
C GLY A 419 -23.34 -37.11 -12.39
N ASP A 420 -24.36 -37.92 -12.61
CA ASP A 420 -25.03 -38.83 -11.67
C ASP A 420 -24.97 -40.30 -12.11
N GLU A 421 -24.32 -40.59 -13.24
CA GLU A 421 -24.30 -41.91 -13.87
C GLU A 421 -22.99 -42.66 -13.62
N PHE A 422 -23.11 -43.88 -13.10
CA PHE A 422 -21.99 -44.76 -12.79
C PHE A 422 -22.24 -46.16 -13.33
N VAL A 423 -21.18 -46.84 -13.75
CA VAL A 423 -21.28 -48.19 -14.30
C VAL A 423 -20.27 -49.10 -13.61
N VAL A 424 -20.72 -50.29 -13.26
CA VAL A 424 -19.88 -51.37 -12.75
C VAL A 424 -19.99 -52.58 -13.66
N LEU A 425 -18.84 -53.14 -14.04
CA LEU A 425 -18.76 -54.51 -14.57
C LEU A 425 -18.14 -55.38 -13.48
N THR A 426 -18.93 -56.28 -12.89
CA THR A 426 -18.47 -57.18 -11.83
C THR A 426 -18.57 -58.64 -12.26
N GLN A 427 -17.65 -59.44 -11.75
CA GLN A 427 -17.70 -60.91 -11.82
C GLN A 427 -17.58 -61.54 -10.43
N GLU A 428 -17.82 -60.73 -9.40
CA GLU A 428 -17.70 -61.08 -7.99
C GLU A 428 -19.10 -61.42 -7.45
N PHE A 429 -19.63 -62.52 -7.97
CA PHE A 429 -20.86 -63.21 -7.54
C PHE A 429 -20.89 -64.62 -8.12
N ARG A 430 -21.55 -65.57 -7.45
CA ARG A 430 -21.76 -66.95 -7.91
C ARG A 430 -23.18 -67.22 -8.34
N THR A 431 -24.15 -66.49 -7.78
CA THR A 431 -25.58 -66.65 -8.08
C THR A 431 -26.26 -65.30 -8.20
N LYS A 432 -27.39 -65.24 -8.93
CA LYS A 432 -28.23 -64.03 -8.97
C LYS A 432 -28.64 -63.56 -7.57
N ARG A 433 -28.93 -64.48 -6.66
CA ARG A 433 -29.33 -64.17 -5.28
C ARG A 433 -28.23 -63.46 -4.49
N GLU A 434 -26.97 -63.84 -4.72
CA GLU A 434 -25.82 -63.17 -4.10
C GLU A 434 -25.66 -61.73 -4.60
N LEU A 435 -25.86 -61.51 -5.91
CA LEU A 435 -25.85 -60.18 -6.49
C LEU A 435 -27.00 -59.30 -5.96
N GLU A 436 -28.21 -59.85 -5.84
CA GLU A 436 -29.35 -59.18 -5.19
C GLU A 436 -29.01 -58.74 -3.76
N LEU A 437 -28.45 -59.63 -2.94
CA LEU A 437 -28.04 -59.29 -1.58
C LEU A 437 -26.97 -58.19 -1.54
N LYS A 438 -26.07 -58.14 -2.52
CA LYS A 438 -25.04 -57.10 -2.66
C LYS A 438 -25.68 -55.75 -3.01
N LEU A 439 -26.68 -55.75 -3.90
CA LEU A 439 -27.46 -54.57 -4.27
C LEU A 439 -28.35 -54.05 -3.12
N ASP A 440 -29.03 -54.95 -2.39
CA ASP A 440 -29.82 -54.61 -1.20
C ASP A 440 -28.94 -53.93 -0.14
N LYS A 441 -27.75 -54.50 0.13
CA LYS A 441 -26.76 -53.91 1.04
C LYS A 441 -26.26 -52.55 0.57
N PHE A 442 -25.99 -52.39 -0.73
CA PHE A 442 -25.57 -51.13 -1.31
C PHE A 442 -26.64 -50.04 -1.10
N LEU A 443 -27.91 -50.32 -1.41
CA LEU A 443 -29.01 -49.37 -1.23
C LEU A 443 -29.23 -49.00 0.25
N ALA A 444 -29.27 -49.99 1.13
CA ALA A 444 -29.42 -49.75 2.58
C ALA A 444 -28.26 -48.92 3.14
N LYS A 445 -27.03 -49.19 2.68
CA LYS A 445 -25.85 -48.44 3.09
C LYS A 445 -25.87 -47.01 2.58
N LEU A 446 -26.26 -46.80 1.32
CA LEU A 446 -26.38 -45.48 0.73
C LEU A 446 -27.36 -44.60 1.53
N GLN A 447 -28.52 -45.16 1.88
CA GLN A 447 -29.52 -44.49 2.70
C GLN A 447 -28.98 -44.16 4.11
N SER A 448 -28.39 -45.14 4.82
CA SER A 448 -27.85 -44.92 6.17
C SER A 448 -26.67 -43.94 6.25
N THR A 449 -25.95 -43.76 5.14
CA THR A 449 -24.79 -42.84 5.09
C THR A 449 -25.25 -41.39 4.91
N ALA A 450 -26.40 -41.17 4.26
CA ALA A 450 -27.03 -39.86 4.17
C ALA A 450 -27.52 -39.36 5.54
N ASP A 451 -28.20 -40.22 6.31
CA ASP A 451 -28.73 -39.89 7.64
C ASP A 451 -27.63 -39.41 8.61
N ARG A 452 -26.45 -40.05 8.55
CA ARG A 452 -25.31 -39.75 9.43
C ARG A 452 -24.67 -38.39 9.19
N LEU A 453 -24.85 -37.82 8.01
CA LEU A 453 -24.32 -36.50 7.67
C LEU A 453 -25.27 -35.36 8.06
N GLY A 454 -26.41 -35.65 8.69
CA GLY A 454 -27.40 -34.65 9.08
C GLY A 454 -28.04 -33.96 7.87
N ILE A 455 -27.98 -34.60 6.70
CA ILE A 455 -28.56 -34.10 5.47
C ILE A 455 -29.99 -34.64 5.41
N ASP A 456 -30.99 -33.77 5.49
CA ASP A 456 -32.42 -34.12 5.33
C ASP A 456 -32.76 -34.38 3.85
N ILE A 457 -31.95 -35.23 3.20
CA ILE A 457 -32.06 -35.62 1.80
C ILE A 457 -31.91 -37.13 1.76
N SER A 458 -32.97 -37.80 1.32
CA SER A 458 -32.95 -39.23 1.04
C SER A 458 -32.06 -39.51 -0.17
N LEU A 459 -30.81 -39.93 0.07
CA LEU A 459 -29.89 -40.35 -0.99
C LEU A 459 -30.24 -41.76 -1.46
N THR A 460 -30.72 -41.87 -2.69
CA THR A 460 -31.07 -43.15 -3.32
C THR A 460 -30.49 -43.23 -4.74
N ALA A 461 -30.55 -44.41 -5.34
CA ALA A 461 -30.20 -44.62 -6.74
C ALA A 461 -31.17 -45.57 -7.42
N SER A 462 -31.40 -45.32 -8.70
CA SER A 462 -32.09 -46.23 -9.61
C SER A 462 -31.04 -47.09 -10.32
N ILE A 463 -31.14 -48.40 -10.18
CA ILE A 463 -30.09 -49.34 -10.60
C ILE A 463 -30.62 -50.32 -11.65
N GLY A 464 -29.93 -50.46 -12.76
CA GLY A 464 -30.25 -51.43 -13.81
C GLY A 464 -29.19 -52.51 -13.87
N VAL A 465 -29.61 -53.78 -13.89
CA VAL A 465 -28.70 -54.94 -13.84
C VAL A 465 -28.93 -55.84 -15.05
N VAL A 466 -27.85 -56.15 -15.76
CA VAL A 466 -27.83 -57.12 -16.86
C VAL A 466 -26.79 -58.18 -16.58
N LEU A 467 -27.19 -59.45 -16.67
CA LEU A 467 -26.26 -60.57 -16.65
C LEU A 467 -25.82 -60.87 -18.08
N THR A 468 -24.54 -61.18 -18.28
CA THR A 468 -24.03 -61.62 -19.59
C THR A 468 -24.73 -62.89 -20.08
N GLU A 469 -25.22 -63.70 -19.14
CA GLU A 469 -26.07 -64.85 -19.40
C GLU A 469 -27.45 -64.36 -19.89
N GLY A 470 -27.74 -64.56 -21.19
CA GLY A 470 -29.03 -64.25 -21.81
C GLY A 470 -29.03 -63.06 -22.77
N VAL A 471 -28.04 -62.16 -22.69
CA VAL A 471 -27.93 -60.97 -23.56
C VAL A 471 -26.69 -61.02 -24.46
N GLY A 472 -25.64 -61.72 -24.04
CA GLY A 472 -24.37 -61.78 -24.75
C GLY A 472 -23.28 -61.00 -24.02
N ARG A 473 -22.19 -60.68 -24.73
CA ARG A 473 -20.97 -60.07 -24.17
C ARG A 473 -20.48 -58.85 -24.91
N ASP A 474 -21.32 -58.29 -25.76
CA ASP A 474 -21.07 -56.98 -26.34
C ASP A 474 -21.34 -55.91 -25.27
N ILE A 475 -20.33 -55.09 -24.98
CA ILE A 475 -20.43 -54.08 -23.93
C ILE A 475 -21.49 -53.03 -24.25
N ASP A 476 -21.67 -52.67 -25.51
CA ASP A 476 -22.64 -51.65 -25.92
C ASP A 476 -24.06 -52.17 -25.72
N ILE A 477 -24.30 -53.45 -26.03
CA ILE A 477 -25.58 -54.11 -25.75
C ILE A 477 -25.84 -54.21 -24.24
N LEU A 478 -24.84 -54.60 -23.45
CA LEU A 478 -24.98 -54.69 -21.99
C LEU A 478 -25.28 -53.32 -21.35
N LEU A 479 -24.62 -52.27 -21.81
CA LEU A 479 -24.88 -50.90 -21.37
C LEU A 479 -26.29 -50.45 -21.74
N HIS A 480 -26.72 -50.69 -22.99
CA HIS A 480 -28.06 -50.35 -23.43
C HIS A 480 -29.14 -51.07 -22.63
N CYS A 481 -29.02 -52.39 -22.43
CA CYS A 481 -29.96 -53.17 -21.66
C CYS A 481 -29.98 -52.78 -20.16
N SER A 482 -28.83 -52.37 -19.60
CA SER A 482 -28.76 -51.96 -18.19
C SER A 482 -29.37 -50.57 -17.99
N ASP A 483 -29.20 -49.66 -18.94
CA ASP A 483 -29.91 -48.37 -18.96
C ASP A 483 -31.43 -48.54 -19.06
N MET A 484 -31.92 -49.45 -19.92
CA MET A 484 -33.35 -49.80 -19.95
C MET A 484 -33.87 -50.33 -18.59
N ALA A 485 -33.04 -51.10 -17.88
CA ALA A 485 -33.38 -51.58 -16.55
C ALA A 485 -33.37 -50.46 -15.50
N VAL A 486 -32.48 -49.46 -15.60
CA VAL A 486 -32.53 -48.23 -14.78
C VAL A 486 -33.85 -47.51 -14.99
N TYR A 487 -34.27 -47.34 -16.25
CA TYR A 487 -35.55 -46.71 -16.56
C TYR A 487 -36.73 -47.46 -15.92
N ARG A 488 -36.71 -48.80 -15.95
CA ARG A 488 -37.72 -49.62 -15.25
C ARG A 488 -37.69 -49.42 -13.73
N ALA A 489 -36.50 -49.32 -13.12
CA ALA A 489 -36.36 -49.03 -11.70
C ALA A 489 -36.95 -47.65 -11.34
N LYS A 490 -36.73 -46.64 -12.18
CA LYS A 490 -37.33 -45.30 -12.04
C LYS A 490 -38.87 -45.36 -12.09
N GLN A 491 -39.45 -46.08 -13.06
CA GLN A 491 -40.91 -46.25 -13.17
C GLN A 491 -41.55 -46.93 -11.96
N LEU A 492 -40.83 -47.86 -11.33
CA LEU A 492 -41.32 -48.59 -10.16
C LEU A 492 -41.22 -47.77 -8.86
N GLY A 493 -40.70 -46.53 -8.91
CA GLY A 493 -40.70 -45.60 -7.78
C GLY A 493 -39.30 -45.25 -7.23
N LYS A 494 -38.24 -45.35 -8.06
CA LYS A 494 -36.85 -45.02 -7.70
C LYS A 494 -36.31 -45.81 -6.49
N GLY A 495 -35.05 -45.56 -6.11
CA GLY A 495 -34.40 -46.14 -4.92
C GLY A 495 -34.38 -47.66 -4.87
N ARG A 496 -34.25 -48.31 -6.03
CA ARG A 496 -34.31 -49.76 -6.19
C ARG A 496 -33.51 -50.20 -7.42
N TYR A 497 -33.34 -51.51 -7.54
CA TYR A 497 -32.81 -52.12 -8.76
C TYR A 497 -33.89 -52.83 -9.57
N ALA A 498 -33.66 -52.97 -10.87
CA ALA A 498 -34.38 -53.88 -11.75
C ALA A 498 -33.39 -54.70 -12.58
N PHE A 499 -33.71 -55.97 -12.82
CA PHE A 499 -32.98 -56.80 -13.77
C PHE A 499 -33.59 -56.65 -15.15
N TYR A 500 -32.75 -56.56 -16.17
CA TYR A 500 -33.20 -56.61 -17.55
C TYR A 500 -33.86 -57.95 -17.87
N HIS A 501 -34.97 -57.89 -18.60
CA HIS A 501 -35.68 -59.04 -19.14
C HIS A 501 -36.00 -58.78 -20.62
N THR A 502 -35.87 -59.80 -21.48
CA THR A 502 -36.13 -59.67 -22.94
C THR A 502 -37.56 -59.23 -23.27
N SER A 503 -38.50 -59.31 -22.32
CA SER A 503 -39.86 -58.80 -22.46
C SER A 503 -39.99 -57.28 -22.25
N MET A 504 -38.90 -56.57 -21.92
CA MET A 504 -38.89 -55.11 -21.82
C MET A 504 -38.85 -54.51 -23.24
N VAL A 505 -39.97 -53.93 -23.67
CA VAL A 505 -40.13 -53.31 -25.00
C VAL A 505 -39.52 -51.91 -25.00
N GLU A 506 -38.77 -51.56 -26.05
CA GLU A 506 -38.26 -50.20 -26.31
C GLU A 506 -39.38 -49.16 -26.24
N VAL A 507 -39.14 -48.08 -25.50
CA VAL A 507 -39.91 -46.84 -25.65
C VAL A 507 -38.95 -45.81 -26.26
N PRO A 508 -39.27 -45.18 -27.40
CA PRO A 508 -38.39 -44.20 -28.03
C PRO A 508 -38.15 -43.03 -27.07
N ILE A 509 -36.88 -42.71 -26.81
CA ILE A 509 -36.49 -41.50 -26.08
C ILE A 509 -36.66 -40.33 -27.05
N PHE A 510 -37.73 -39.54 -26.90
CA PHE A 510 -37.79 -38.21 -27.51
C PHE A 510 -36.83 -37.30 -26.72
N SER A 511 -35.82 -36.80 -27.43
CA SER A 511 -34.81 -35.83 -27.00
C SER A 511 -35.41 -34.49 -26.58
#